data_AF-A0A3S3BQJ5-F1
#
_entry.id   AF-A0A3S3BQJ5-F1
#
_cell.length_a   1.000
_cell.length_b   1.000
_cell.length_c   1.000
_cell.angle_alpha   90.00
_cell.angle_beta   90.00
_cell.angle_gamma   90.00
#
_symmetry.space_group_name_H-M   'P 1'
#
loop_
_entity.id
_entity.type
_entity.pdbx_description
1 polymer ?
#
loop_
_entity_poly.entity_id
_entity_poly.type
_entity_poly.pdbx_seq_one_letter_code
_entity_poly.pdbx_strand_id
1 'polypeptide(L)'
;MLRLEGMRPGMRTCWTAFIGTLLVSSAAAEDARCPNGPAPIQLEDLQAAPDCSTAHELHEACAWGSRGDARMTEVVIDKCQAGFLDHLTSTQKRRYEKRLDACTKRYPVTEMGGSIQIYLSSMCYEDLAATYFKATKGGRIARTPRWKVPDIAE
;
A
#
# COMPACT_ATOMS: atom_id res chain seq x y z
N MET A 1 -8.11 -46.38 -53.52
CA MET A 1 -8.82 -45.64 -52.45
C MET A 1 -8.10 -44.31 -52.24
N LEU A 2 -8.86 -43.21 -52.30
CA LEU A 2 -8.61 -41.86 -51.74
C LEU A 2 -7.39 -41.03 -52.23
N ARG A 3 -7.60 -40.34 -53.36
CA ARG A 3 -7.67 -38.87 -53.57
C ARG A 3 -6.90 -37.93 -52.60
N LEU A 4 -6.09 -37.02 -53.16
CA LEU A 4 -6.13 -35.54 -53.05
C LEU A 4 -4.85 -34.96 -53.70
N GLU A 5 -4.94 -34.48 -54.94
CA GLU A 5 -5.10 -33.06 -55.33
C GLU A 5 -3.79 -32.26 -55.32
N GLY A 6 -3.38 -31.85 -56.52
CA GLY A 6 -2.28 -30.93 -56.73
C GLY A 6 -2.72 -29.48 -56.63
N MET A 7 -1.77 -28.60 -56.28
CA MET A 7 -1.70 -27.21 -56.74
C MET A 7 -0.28 -26.69 -56.51
N ARG A 8 0.41 -26.37 -57.61
CA ARG A 8 1.46 -25.33 -57.70
C ARG A 8 0.76 -24.09 -58.29
N PRO A 9 1.22 -22.82 -58.09
CA PRO A 9 2.62 -22.40 -58.08
C PRO A 9 2.96 -21.31 -57.06
N GLY A 10 4.24 -20.90 -57.10
CA GLY A 10 4.93 -20.16 -56.08
C GLY A 10 4.51 -18.70 -55.88
N MET A 11 4.81 -18.22 -54.69
CA MET A 11 5.05 -16.82 -54.42
C MET A 11 6.39 -16.74 -53.69
N ARG A 12 7.39 -16.18 -54.37
CA ARG A 12 8.65 -15.76 -53.76
C ARG A 12 8.32 -14.60 -52.83
N THR A 13 8.35 -14.82 -51.53
CA THR A 13 8.32 -13.72 -50.57
C THR A 13 9.27 -14.00 -49.41
N CYS A 14 10.14 -13.00 -49.23
CA CYS A 14 11.25 -12.87 -48.31
C CYS A 14 11.04 -13.53 -46.94
N TRP A 15 12.05 -14.28 -46.50
CA TRP A 15 12.30 -14.53 -45.09
C TRP A 15 12.37 -13.19 -44.33
N THR A 16 11.42 -12.97 -43.42
CA THR A 16 11.63 -12.07 -42.28
C THR A 16 11.14 -12.79 -41.04
N ALA A 17 12.10 -13.36 -40.30
CA ALA A 17 11.88 -13.84 -38.94
C ALA A 17 11.53 -12.64 -38.06
N PHE A 18 10.26 -12.50 -37.69
CA PHE A 18 9.87 -11.64 -36.58
C PHE A 18 10.26 -12.35 -35.28
N ILE A 19 11.49 -12.12 -34.84
CA ILE A 19 11.88 -12.34 -33.44
C ILE A 19 11.10 -11.32 -32.63
N GLY A 20 9.94 -11.73 -32.11
CA GLY A 20 9.16 -10.93 -31.18
C GLY A 20 9.95 -10.78 -29.88
N THR A 21 10.62 -9.65 -29.73
CA THR A 21 11.34 -9.25 -28.52
C THR A 21 10.33 -9.18 -27.37
N LEU A 22 10.42 -10.11 -26.42
CA LEU A 22 9.79 -10.00 -25.10
C LEU A 22 10.45 -8.82 -24.38
N LEU A 23 9.84 -7.63 -24.47
CA LEU A 23 10.16 -6.54 -23.57
C LEU A 23 9.63 -6.89 -22.19
N VAL A 24 10.52 -7.41 -21.36
CA VAL A 24 10.37 -7.49 -19.91
C VAL A 24 10.15 -6.08 -19.38
N SER A 25 8.91 -5.77 -18.98
CA SER A 25 8.62 -4.56 -18.21
C SER A 25 9.35 -4.64 -16.88
N SER A 26 10.41 -3.86 -16.70
CA SER A 26 11.14 -3.73 -15.45
C SER A 26 10.23 -3.03 -14.43
N ALA A 27 9.95 -3.67 -13.30
CA ALA A 27 9.26 -3.08 -12.15
C ALA A 27 10.19 -2.08 -11.42
N ALA A 28 10.49 -0.93 -12.03
CA ALA A 28 11.37 0.09 -11.49
C ALA A 28 10.66 1.46 -11.41
N ALA A 29 9.52 1.50 -10.73
CA ALA A 29 8.75 2.73 -10.53
C ALA A 29 8.29 2.94 -9.07
N GLU A 30 8.94 2.28 -8.10
CA GLU A 30 8.71 2.53 -6.67
C GLU A 30 9.76 3.51 -6.12
N ASP A 31 11.03 3.37 -6.54
CA ASP A 31 12.16 4.20 -6.08
C ASP A 31 12.07 5.70 -6.41
N ALA A 32 11.31 6.08 -7.44
CA ALA A 32 11.21 7.47 -7.88
C ALA A 32 10.35 8.36 -6.97
N ARG A 33 9.64 7.77 -5.99
CA ARG A 33 8.73 8.49 -5.09
C ARG A 33 9.38 8.89 -3.76
N CYS A 34 10.53 8.31 -3.45
CA CYS A 34 11.24 8.53 -2.20
C CYS A 34 12.30 9.65 -2.39
N PRO A 35 12.31 10.70 -1.54
CA PRO A 35 13.15 11.90 -1.70
C PRO A 35 14.65 11.64 -1.85
N ASN A 36 15.15 10.51 -1.33
CA ASN A 36 16.57 10.15 -1.31
C ASN A 36 16.88 8.82 -2.01
N GLY A 37 16.04 8.36 -2.95
CA GLY A 37 16.15 7.02 -3.56
C GLY A 37 15.38 5.94 -2.78
N PRO A 38 15.53 4.64 -3.11
CA PRO A 38 14.59 3.58 -2.73
C PRO A 38 14.15 3.54 -1.27
N ALA A 39 15.03 3.91 -0.32
CA ALA A 39 14.72 4.15 1.09
C ALA A 39 16.01 4.62 1.84
N PRO A 40 15.93 5.16 3.08
CA PRO A 40 14.74 5.63 3.81
C PRO A 40 14.31 7.07 3.48
N ILE A 41 13.02 7.31 3.65
CA ILE A 41 12.51 8.63 4.03
C ILE A 41 12.89 8.92 5.49
N GLN A 42 13.10 10.18 5.82
CA GLN A 42 13.36 10.61 7.19
C GLN A 42 12.05 10.97 7.89
N LEU A 43 12.04 10.99 9.23
CA LEU A 43 10.85 11.41 9.99
C LEU A 43 10.40 12.82 9.57
N GLU A 44 11.36 13.68 9.26
CA GLU A 44 11.14 15.06 8.84
C GLU A 44 10.35 15.14 7.52
N ASP A 45 10.50 14.17 6.62
CA ASP A 45 9.74 14.10 5.37
C ASP A 45 8.25 13.86 5.65
N LEU A 46 7.94 12.95 6.59
CA LEU A 46 6.58 12.66 7.03
C LEU A 46 5.97 13.83 7.82
N GLN A 47 6.77 14.51 8.64
CA GLN A 47 6.34 15.71 9.34
C GLN A 47 6.01 16.85 8.37
N ALA A 48 6.84 17.06 7.36
CA ALA A 48 6.68 18.08 6.33
C ALA A 48 5.52 17.79 5.36
N ALA A 49 5.07 16.54 5.25
CA ALA A 49 3.93 16.19 4.41
C ALA A 49 2.68 17.03 4.78
N PRO A 50 1.97 17.59 3.79
CA PRO A 50 0.92 18.59 4.01
C PRO A 50 -0.30 18.03 4.74
N ASP A 51 -0.60 16.75 4.56
CA ASP A 51 -1.70 16.07 5.24
C ASP A 51 -1.41 14.59 5.47
N CYS A 52 -2.32 13.93 6.19
CA CYS A 52 -2.24 12.50 6.47
C CYS A 52 -2.19 11.62 5.21
N SER A 53 -2.95 11.96 4.15
CA SER A 53 -2.96 11.14 2.94
C SER A 53 -1.60 11.18 2.26
N THR A 54 -1.00 12.36 2.13
CA THR A 54 0.35 12.49 1.56
C THR A 54 1.42 11.83 2.43
N ALA A 55 1.32 11.95 3.77
CA ALA A 55 2.27 11.31 4.67
C ALA A 55 2.19 9.78 4.59
N HIS A 56 0.98 9.23 4.59
CA HIS A 56 0.73 7.81 4.47
C HIS A 56 1.18 7.24 3.11
N GLU A 57 0.83 7.91 2.00
CA GLU A 57 1.26 7.48 0.66
C GLU A 57 2.80 7.53 0.51
N LEU A 58 3.46 8.49 1.14
CA LEU A 58 4.92 8.56 1.18
C LEU A 58 5.51 7.41 2.00
N HIS A 59 4.97 7.13 3.18
CA HIS A 59 5.47 6.04 4.01
C HIS A 59 5.24 4.67 3.36
N GLU A 60 4.04 4.41 2.84
CA GLU A 60 3.70 3.18 2.12
C GLU A 60 4.64 2.94 0.93
N ALA A 61 4.95 3.99 0.16
CA ALA A 61 5.83 3.88 -1.00
C ALA A 61 7.31 3.66 -0.65
N CYS A 62 7.74 4.02 0.56
CA CYS A 62 9.16 4.04 0.96
C CYS A 62 9.46 3.15 2.17
N ALA A 63 8.52 2.29 2.56
CA ALA A 63 8.62 1.44 3.73
C ALA A 63 9.76 0.42 3.60
N TRP A 64 10.42 0.14 4.72
CA TRP A 64 11.51 -0.85 4.82
C TRP A 64 11.02 -2.29 5.02
N GLY A 65 9.76 -2.49 5.42
CA GLY A 65 9.28 -3.82 5.80
C GLY A 65 9.89 -4.30 7.13
N SER A 66 10.23 -3.39 8.04
CA SER A 66 10.99 -3.70 9.26
C SER A 66 10.52 -2.93 10.49
N ARG A 67 11.16 -3.18 11.63
CA ARG A 67 10.86 -2.45 12.87
C ARG A 67 11.13 -0.94 12.74
N GLY A 68 11.99 -0.51 11.80
CA GLY A 68 12.28 0.90 11.57
C GLY A 68 11.05 1.73 11.18
N ASP A 69 10.12 1.12 10.46
CA ASP A 69 8.88 1.76 10.00
C ASP A 69 7.90 2.07 11.14
N ALA A 70 8.00 1.36 12.27
CA ALA A 70 7.07 1.58 13.39
C ALA A 70 7.11 3.02 13.92
N ARG A 71 8.30 3.62 13.98
CA ARG A 71 8.46 5.02 14.42
C ARG A 71 7.91 6.00 13.38
N MET A 72 8.02 5.68 12.10
CA MET A 72 7.46 6.49 11.01
C MET A 72 5.93 6.43 11.03
N THR A 73 5.38 5.24 11.24
CA THR A 73 3.96 5.02 11.42
C THR A 73 3.36 5.85 12.55
N GLU A 74 4.02 5.96 13.70
CA GLU A 74 3.53 6.79 14.81
C GLU A 74 3.31 8.24 14.36
N VAL A 75 4.25 8.82 13.60
CA VAL A 75 4.14 10.18 13.05
C VAL A 75 2.95 10.31 12.10
N VAL A 76 2.76 9.32 11.20
CA VAL A 76 1.64 9.33 10.25
C VAL A 76 0.31 9.18 10.99
N ILE A 77 0.21 8.25 11.94
CA ILE A 77 -1.01 8.03 12.74
C ILE A 77 -1.41 9.30 13.47
N ASP A 78 -0.48 9.97 14.16
CA ASP A 78 -0.75 11.21 14.88
C ASP A 78 -1.30 12.29 13.95
N LYS A 79 -0.67 12.45 12.77
CA LYS A 79 -1.14 13.39 11.74
C LYS A 79 -2.54 13.04 11.23
N CYS A 80 -2.82 11.76 11.01
CA CYS A 80 -4.14 11.28 10.61
C CYS A 80 -5.19 11.54 11.69
N GLN A 81 -4.93 11.12 12.92
CA GLN A 81 -5.84 11.24 14.05
C GLN A 81 -6.21 12.69 14.35
N ALA A 82 -5.24 13.62 14.27
CA ALA A 82 -5.50 15.05 14.39
C ALA A 82 -6.53 15.57 13.38
N GLY A 83 -6.59 14.96 12.19
CA GLY A 83 -7.51 15.35 11.12
C GLY A 83 -8.90 14.73 11.18
N PHE A 84 -9.14 13.68 11.98
CA PHE A 84 -10.43 12.98 11.96
C PHE A 84 -11.07 12.74 13.33
N LEU A 85 -10.31 12.68 14.43
CA LEU A 85 -10.85 12.23 15.71
C LEU A 85 -12.01 13.10 16.20
N ASP A 86 -11.95 14.41 16.02
CA ASP A 86 -13.02 15.34 16.44
C ASP A 86 -14.25 15.33 15.54
N HIS A 87 -14.14 14.68 14.38
CA HIS A 87 -15.27 14.42 13.48
C HIS A 87 -16.01 13.11 13.81
N LEU A 88 -15.49 12.32 14.76
CA LEU A 88 -16.11 11.07 15.19
C LEU A 88 -17.01 11.24 16.42
N THR A 89 -18.18 10.63 16.37
CA THR A 89 -19.01 10.37 17.54
C THR A 89 -18.33 9.38 18.50
N SER A 90 -18.76 9.31 19.76
CA SER A 90 -18.25 8.34 20.74
C SER A 90 -18.36 6.89 20.26
N THR A 91 -19.43 6.54 19.55
CA THR A 91 -19.60 5.20 18.98
C THR A 91 -18.64 4.93 17.82
N GLN A 92 -18.32 5.95 17.01
CA GLN A 92 -17.31 5.84 15.96
C GLN A 92 -15.90 5.69 16.53
N LYS A 93 -15.55 6.44 17.57
CA LYS A 93 -14.27 6.31 18.29
C LYS A 93 -14.08 4.91 18.86
N ARG A 94 -15.07 4.40 19.61
CA ARG A 94 -15.07 3.01 20.12
C ARG A 94 -14.93 1.96 19.01
N ARG A 95 -15.50 2.24 17.83
CA ARG A 95 -15.39 1.34 16.67
C ARG A 95 -13.98 1.37 16.07
N TYR A 96 -13.35 2.54 16.01
CA TYR A 96 -11.96 2.71 15.58
C TYR A 96 -11.00 1.97 16.52
N GLU A 97 -11.14 2.15 17.83
CA GLU A 97 -10.36 1.41 18.85
C GLU A 97 -10.50 -0.10 18.70
N LYS A 98 -11.73 -0.60 18.53
CA LYS A 98 -11.97 -2.03 18.29
C LYS A 98 -11.32 -2.54 16.99
N ARG A 99 -11.09 -1.68 16.01
CA ARG A 99 -10.39 -2.04 14.78
C ARG A 99 -8.88 -2.00 14.93
N LEU A 100 -8.34 -1.10 15.74
CA LEU A 100 -6.94 -1.15 16.17
C LEU A 100 -6.66 -2.49 16.88
N ASP A 101 -7.48 -2.87 17.86
CA ASP A 101 -7.35 -4.20 18.51
C ASP A 101 -7.42 -5.37 17.52
N ALA A 102 -8.20 -5.23 16.43
CA ALA A 102 -8.25 -6.23 15.38
C ALA A 102 -6.98 -6.28 14.51
N CYS A 103 -6.29 -5.14 14.29
CA CYS A 103 -4.92 -5.14 13.73
C CYS A 103 -3.94 -5.89 14.64
N THR A 104 -3.97 -5.64 15.96
CA THR A 104 -3.10 -6.34 16.92
C THR A 104 -3.32 -7.85 16.90
N LYS A 105 -4.58 -8.29 16.76
CA LYS A 105 -4.93 -9.71 16.67
C LYS A 105 -4.53 -10.34 15.33
N ARG A 106 -4.58 -9.58 14.24
CA ARG A 106 -4.20 -10.04 12.90
C ARG A 106 -2.69 -10.20 12.77
N TYR A 107 -1.94 -9.24 13.31
CA TYR A 107 -0.48 -9.18 13.27
C TYR A 107 0.07 -9.14 14.70
N PRO A 108 0.09 -10.29 15.41
CA PRO A 108 0.51 -10.34 16.80
C PRO A 108 2.03 -10.16 16.93
N VAL A 109 2.44 -9.13 17.65
CA VAL A 109 3.84 -8.92 18.05
C VAL A 109 4.14 -9.83 19.25
N THR A 110 5.05 -10.77 19.08
CA THR A 110 5.49 -11.70 20.13
C THR A 110 7.00 -11.59 20.34
N GLU A 111 7.54 -12.12 21.44
CA GLU A 111 8.99 -12.12 21.70
C GLU A 111 9.79 -12.85 20.61
N MET A 112 9.20 -13.89 20.01
CA MET A 112 9.78 -14.61 18.87
C MET A 112 9.47 -13.92 17.52
N GLY A 113 8.59 -12.92 17.50
CA GLY A 113 8.21 -12.17 16.32
C GLY A 113 9.33 -11.26 15.85
N GLY A 114 9.82 -11.50 14.63
CA GLY A 114 10.85 -10.68 14.01
C GLY A 114 10.39 -9.24 13.72
N SER A 115 11.32 -8.43 13.20
CA SER A 115 11.07 -7.05 12.78
C SER A 115 9.86 -6.89 11.86
N ILE A 116 9.63 -7.88 10.98
CA ILE A 116 8.51 -7.89 10.04
C ILE A 116 7.14 -7.88 10.74
N GLN A 117 6.97 -8.57 11.87
CA GLN A 117 5.66 -8.59 12.56
C GLN A 117 5.32 -7.22 13.16
N ILE A 118 6.33 -6.47 13.58
CA ILE A 118 6.15 -5.11 14.08
C ILE A 118 5.80 -4.16 12.96
N TYR A 119 6.47 -4.30 11.81
CA TYR A 119 6.11 -3.59 10.58
C TYR A 119 4.63 -3.83 10.22
N LEU A 120 4.22 -5.09 10.06
CA LEU A 120 2.85 -5.45 9.68
C LEU A 120 1.80 -4.90 10.66
N SER A 121 2.07 -5.01 11.97
CA SER A 121 1.19 -4.48 13.00
C SER A 121 1.07 -2.96 12.92
N SER A 122 2.20 -2.26 12.75
CA SER A 122 2.27 -0.80 12.68
C SER A 122 1.55 -0.27 11.43
N MET A 123 1.90 -0.78 10.26
CA MET A 123 1.28 -0.36 9.00
C MET A 123 -0.23 -0.61 8.97
N CYS A 124 -0.71 -1.68 9.65
CA CYS A 124 -2.15 -1.91 9.81
C CYS A 124 -2.85 -0.79 10.58
N TYR A 125 -2.24 -0.29 11.66
CA TYR A 125 -2.78 0.85 12.41
C TYR A 125 -2.77 2.13 11.56
N GLU A 126 -1.71 2.32 10.77
CA GLU A 126 -1.54 3.47 9.89
C GLU A 126 -2.59 3.51 8.77
N ASP A 127 -2.71 2.45 7.97
CA ASP A 127 -3.67 2.40 6.86
C ASP A 127 -5.11 2.53 7.38
N LEU A 128 -5.39 1.99 8.57
CA LEU A 128 -6.67 2.22 9.23
C LEU A 128 -6.88 3.70 9.59
N ALA A 129 -5.87 4.38 10.13
CA ALA A 129 -5.96 5.81 10.44
C ALA A 129 -6.14 6.65 9.17
N ALA A 130 -5.40 6.34 8.10
CA ALA A 130 -5.51 6.99 6.80
C ALA A 130 -6.90 6.77 6.17
N THR A 131 -7.46 5.56 6.30
CA THR A 131 -8.82 5.24 5.86
C THR A 131 -9.87 6.12 6.57
N TYR A 132 -9.74 6.30 7.89
CA TYR A 132 -10.64 7.17 8.67
C TYR A 132 -10.47 8.66 8.31
N PHE A 133 -9.23 9.10 8.09
CA PHE A 133 -8.95 10.46 7.60
C PHE A 133 -9.60 10.70 6.24
N LYS A 134 -9.40 9.82 5.26
CA LYS A 134 -10.00 9.92 3.91
C LYS A 134 -11.54 9.99 3.99
N ALA A 135 -12.15 9.19 4.87
CA ALA A 135 -13.61 9.18 5.03
C ALA A 135 -14.20 10.40 5.76
N THR A 136 -13.37 11.17 6.48
CA THR A 136 -13.77 12.41 7.18
C THR A 136 -13.38 13.67 6.43
N LYS A 137 -12.75 13.57 5.25
CA LYS A 137 -12.34 14.73 4.43
C LYS A 137 -13.51 15.66 4.03
N GLY A 138 -14.77 15.21 4.19
CA GLY A 138 -16.00 16.03 4.04
C GLY A 138 -16.69 16.40 5.37
N GLY A 139 -16.01 16.29 6.51
CA GLY A 139 -16.54 16.49 7.85
C GLY A 139 -16.92 15.18 8.55
N ARG A 140 -18.11 15.12 9.15
CA ARG A 140 -18.53 13.93 9.92
C ARG A 140 -18.85 12.76 9.00
N ILE A 141 -18.41 11.56 9.39
CA ILE A 141 -18.84 10.33 8.73
C ILE A 141 -20.31 10.09 9.06
N ALA A 142 -21.19 10.11 8.05
CA ALA A 142 -22.64 9.91 8.23
C ALA A 142 -22.99 8.53 8.81
N ARG A 143 -22.20 7.50 8.47
CA ARG A 143 -22.35 6.14 9.01
C ARG A 143 -20.98 5.49 9.08
N THR A 144 -20.66 4.85 10.20
CA THR A 144 -19.40 4.11 10.33
C THR A 144 -19.37 2.95 9.33
N PRO A 145 -18.47 2.98 8.33
CA PRO A 145 -18.41 1.91 7.35
C PRO A 145 -17.95 0.61 8.02
N ARG A 146 -18.36 -0.52 7.45
CA ARG A 146 -17.93 -1.85 7.91
C ARG A 146 -16.63 -2.27 7.21
N TRP A 147 -15.61 -1.41 7.22
CA TRP A 147 -14.30 -1.76 6.70
C TRP A 147 -13.73 -2.95 7.47
N LYS A 148 -13.09 -3.84 6.72
CA LYS A 148 -12.20 -4.86 7.23
C LYS A 148 -10.93 -4.20 7.77
N VAL A 149 -10.21 -4.94 8.59
CA VAL A 149 -8.84 -4.60 8.95
C VAL A 149 -8.00 -4.61 7.65
N PRO A 150 -7.09 -3.64 7.45
CA PRO A 150 -6.18 -3.64 6.31
C PRO A 150 -5.40 -4.93 6.13
N ASP A 151 -5.14 -5.28 4.88
CA ASP A 151 -4.20 -6.33 4.50
C ASP A 151 -2.88 -5.65 4.14
N ILE A 152 -1.85 -5.85 4.95
CA ILE A 152 -0.51 -5.31 4.72
C ILE A 152 0.31 -6.31 3.91
N ALA A 153 0.93 -5.82 2.82
CA ALA A 153 1.85 -6.61 2.02
C ALA A 153 3.15 -6.88 2.79
N GLU A 154 3.67 -8.11 2.65
CA GLU A 154 4.97 -8.53 3.17
C GLU A 154 6.12 -8.19 2.21
#